data_AF-A0A6L9K585-F1
#
_entry.id   AF-A0A6L9K585-F1
#
_cell.length_a   1.000
_cell.length_b   1.000
_cell.length_c   1.000
_cell.angle_alpha   90.00
_cell.angle_beta   90.00
_cell.angle_gamma   90.00
#
_symmetry.space_group_name_H-M   'P 1'
#
loop_
_entity.id
_entity.type
_entity.pdbx_description
1 polymer ?
#
loop_
_entity_poly.entity_id
_entity_poly.type
_entity_poly.pdbx_seq_one_letter_code
_entity_poly.pdbx_strand_id
1 'polypeptide(L)'
;MKKKLEQMEKYLKTLNTLSANQKAEFLEKILQNSPDLQKQLLNYFQTSIAIEKQNDMNFESLVIQFTKEYIEQLEALDLENPDYDREYNFSGRYYKHWEVDQRLVEDEVNELFDGFSAEMMKDTAKGDIQLVMAQLVALLSACKLVKIDDPNFNLGGDPNEAFLMNFNEVVDVIKPEISKTIFNTETVSISIFQTIDYCTKQPNTSIFYPIDLIIAFVLEQNTDSCIAVNQIFNKNTSWVNVFPISYLESIKNQPEEWVKEAEKHSPTNLLIAKRLLEYLAIYDIQSFHFSAKELFSIFPAELLDLIAASVDTAIDFDFAKEIWLIKTKRSLKVADYSRLVSMLYKTEKIDFIESYKTSTTKKFYVEILEYERRYGHIMQFVSSIKLSIYELKDLLLPIITIYPSECYQIIEQEIKSHLINHVSRDSYALSASLLTFLLSDSRNTEKVRQLKSELCKTYSRRPALLNEFSQIPL
;
A
#
# COMPACT_ATOMS: atom_id res chain seq x y z
N MET A 1 -10.08 -11.27 14.74
CA MET A 1 -10.79 -10.68 15.91
C MET A 1 -11.31 -11.73 16.89
N LYS A 2 -12.18 -12.66 16.48
CA LYS A 2 -12.84 -13.64 17.36
C LYS A 2 -11.89 -14.49 18.25
N LYS A 3 -10.81 -15.05 17.69
CA LYS A 3 -9.79 -15.80 18.47
C LYS A 3 -9.02 -14.96 19.51
N LYS A 4 -8.75 -13.68 19.22
CA LYS A 4 -8.10 -12.76 20.17
C LYS A 4 -9.05 -12.40 21.33
N LEU A 5 -10.33 -12.19 21.03
CA LEU A 5 -11.38 -11.96 22.04
C LEU A 5 -11.54 -13.17 22.97
N GLU A 6 -11.62 -14.39 22.42
CA GLU A 6 -11.70 -15.63 23.22
C GLU A 6 -10.46 -15.84 24.13
N GLN A 7 -9.26 -15.46 23.67
CA GLN A 7 -8.05 -15.50 24.49
C GLN A 7 -8.07 -14.43 25.59
N MET A 8 -8.50 -13.20 25.29
CA MET A 8 -8.61 -12.11 26.25
C MET A 8 -9.63 -12.44 27.35
N GLU A 9 -10.78 -13.03 27.01
CA GLU A 9 -11.80 -13.46 27.97
C GLU A 9 -11.27 -14.54 28.92
N LYS A 10 -10.50 -15.51 28.39
CA LYS A 10 -9.86 -16.54 29.21
C LYS A 10 -8.81 -15.94 30.16
N TYR A 11 -8.04 -14.97 29.70
CA TYR A 11 -7.09 -14.21 30.52
C TYR A 11 -7.80 -13.45 31.65
N LEU A 12 -8.81 -12.63 31.31
CA LEU A 12 -9.58 -11.85 32.29
C LEU A 12 -10.27 -12.74 33.32
N LYS A 13 -10.84 -13.86 32.89
CA LYS A 13 -11.44 -14.85 33.81
C LYS A 13 -10.40 -15.39 34.80
N THR A 14 -9.19 -15.71 34.33
CA THR A 14 -8.11 -16.18 35.20
C THR A 14 -7.66 -15.07 36.15
N LEU A 15 -7.42 -13.87 35.64
CA LEU A 15 -7.01 -12.70 36.42
C LEU A 15 -8.02 -12.37 37.53
N ASN A 16 -9.32 -12.46 37.24
CA ASN A 16 -10.39 -12.19 38.21
C ASN A 16 -10.51 -13.24 39.31
N THR A 17 -9.97 -14.45 39.11
CA THR A 17 -9.94 -15.50 40.16
C THR A 17 -8.75 -15.36 41.12
N LEU A 18 -7.76 -14.54 40.79
CA LEU A 18 -6.57 -14.33 41.63
C LEU A 18 -6.83 -13.28 42.71
N SER A 19 -6.28 -13.52 43.89
CA SER A 19 -6.23 -12.52 44.98
C SER A 19 -5.32 -11.34 44.63
N ALA A 20 -5.47 -10.21 45.34
CA ALA A 20 -4.61 -9.04 45.18
C ALA A 20 -3.12 -9.39 45.40
N ASN A 21 -2.81 -10.22 46.39
CA ASN A 21 -1.43 -10.65 46.68
C ASN A 21 -0.84 -11.49 45.54
N GLN A 22 -1.63 -12.42 44.95
CA GLN A 22 -1.15 -13.22 43.81
C GLN A 22 -0.90 -12.35 42.57
N LYS A 23 -1.73 -11.32 42.35
CA LYS A 23 -1.52 -10.34 41.27
C LYS A 23 -0.25 -9.53 41.51
N ALA A 24 -0.04 -9.05 42.74
CA ALA A 24 1.15 -8.29 43.11
C ALA A 24 2.43 -9.13 42.98
N GLU A 25 2.43 -10.37 43.47
CA GLU A 25 3.58 -11.28 43.36
C GLU A 25 3.93 -11.57 41.90
N PHE A 26 2.93 -11.81 41.04
CA PHE A 26 3.15 -12.01 39.61
C PHE A 26 3.70 -10.75 38.93
N LEU A 27 3.18 -9.57 39.27
CA LEU A 27 3.66 -8.30 38.77
C LEU A 27 5.11 -8.04 39.20
N GLU A 28 5.45 -8.25 40.47
CA GLU A 28 6.83 -8.12 40.98
C GLU A 28 7.79 -9.04 40.23
N LYS A 29 7.40 -10.29 39.98
CA LYS A 29 8.20 -11.24 39.19
C LYS A 29 8.39 -10.79 37.75
N ILE A 30 7.37 -10.19 37.12
CA ILE A 30 7.51 -9.61 35.78
C ILE A 30 8.50 -8.43 35.82
N LEU A 31 8.30 -7.51 36.76
CA LEU A 31 9.12 -6.30 36.90
C LEU A 31 10.58 -6.66 37.16
N GLN A 32 10.88 -7.62 38.04
CA GLN A 32 12.25 -8.07 38.32
C GLN A 32 13.01 -8.53 37.06
N ASN A 33 12.29 -9.04 36.06
CA ASN A 33 12.87 -9.56 34.82
C ASN A 33 12.83 -8.58 33.65
N SER A 34 12.27 -7.37 33.83
CA SER A 34 12.14 -6.39 32.76
C SER A 34 12.40 -4.95 33.26
N PRO A 35 13.62 -4.42 33.04
CA PRO A 35 13.96 -3.04 33.38
C PRO A 35 13.08 -2.00 32.68
N ASP A 36 12.63 -2.28 31.45
CA ASP A 36 11.76 -1.37 30.71
C ASP A 36 10.37 -1.30 31.32
N LEU A 37 9.80 -2.44 31.76
CA LEU A 37 8.53 -2.45 32.49
C LEU A 37 8.64 -1.77 33.86
N GLN A 38 9.79 -1.86 34.54
CA GLN A 38 10.02 -1.09 35.77
C GLN A 38 9.95 0.42 35.49
N LYS A 39 10.63 0.88 34.44
CA LYS A 39 10.61 2.29 34.05
C LYS A 39 9.23 2.74 33.57
N GLN A 40 8.55 1.93 32.77
CA GLN A 40 7.18 2.19 32.32
C GLN A 40 6.23 2.32 33.51
N LEU A 41 6.33 1.44 34.52
CA LEU A 41 5.53 1.55 35.75
C LEU A 41 5.82 2.86 36.49
N LEU A 42 7.09 3.23 36.63
CA LEU A 42 7.48 4.48 37.28
C LEU A 42 6.94 5.69 36.51
N ASN A 43 7.15 5.75 35.19
CA ASN A 43 6.66 6.82 34.33
C ASN A 43 5.13 6.90 34.30
N TYR A 44 4.45 5.75 34.45
CA TYR A 44 2.99 5.71 34.51
C TYR A 44 2.44 6.37 35.78
N PHE A 45 3.07 6.15 36.93
CA PHE A 45 2.57 6.61 38.24
C PHE A 45 3.25 7.88 38.78
N GLN A 46 4.40 8.26 38.24
CA GLN A 46 5.02 9.55 38.54
C GLN A 46 4.20 10.64 37.87
N THR A 47 3.28 11.24 38.62
CA THR A 47 2.60 12.47 38.21
C THR A 47 3.60 13.57 37.89
N SER A 48 3.24 14.39 36.91
CA SER A 48 3.83 15.66 36.47
C SER A 48 4.37 16.59 37.59
N ILE A 49 3.88 16.47 38.83
CA ILE A 49 4.37 17.20 40.01
C ILE A 49 5.84 16.86 40.36
N ALA A 50 6.33 15.66 40.01
CA ALA A 50 7.76 15.34 40.10
C ALA A 50 8.55 15.79 38.86
N ILE A 51 7.90 15.85 37.69
CA ILE A 51 8.50 16.28 36.42
C ILE A 51 8.82 17.78 36.43
N GLU A 52 7.98 18.61 37.06
CA GLU A 52 8.30 20.03 37.35
C GLU A 52 9.58 20.23 38.17
N LYS A 53 10.07 19.19 38.86
CA LYS A 53 11.27 19.24 39.70
C LYS A 53 12.46 18.45 39.17
N GLN A 54 12.35 17.69 38.08
CA GLN A 54 13.38 16.74 37.66
C GLN A 54 13.85 16.80 36.19
N ASN A 55 13.23 17.61 35.31
CA ASN A 55 13.80 17.88 33.99
C ASN A 55 14.12 19.37 33.83
N ASP A 56 15.41 19.72 33.92
CA ASP A 56 15.97 21.06 33.70
C ASP A 56 15.85 21.55 32.22
N MET A 57 15.27 20.75 31.32
CA MET A 57 15.05 21.11 29.92
C MET A 57 13.58 21.01 29.51
N ASN A 58 13.04 22.16 29.08
CA ASN A 58 11.76 22.30 28.37
C ASN A 58 11.80 21.48 27.06
N PHE A 59 10.66 20.93 26.62
CA PHE A 59 10.48 20.23 25.33
C PHE A 59 11.18 20.92 24.14
N GLU A 60 11.07 22.25 24.04
CA GLU A 60 11.73 23.04 23.00
C GLU A 60 13.27 22.89 23.04
N SER A 61 13.86 22.87 24.24
CA SER A 61 15.30 22.66 24.42
C SER A 61 15.72 21.25 23.99
N LEU A 62 14.90 20.23 24.27
CA LEU A 62 15.14 18.86 23.79
C LEU A 62 15.12 18.80 22.27
N VAL A 63 14.10 19.38 21.63
CA VAL A 63 14.00 19.38 20.16
C VAL A 63 15.20 20.08 19.53
N ILE A 64 15.62 21.24 20.05
CA ILE A 64 16.79 21.98 19.55
C ILE A 64 18.07 21.15 19.70
N GLN A 65 18.27 20.53 20.87
CA GLN A 65 19.44 19.69 21.14
C GLN A 65 19.49 18.50 20.17
N PHE A 66 18.45 17.70 20.09
CA PHE A 66 18.42 16.53 19.21
C PHE A 66 18.51 16.92 17.74
N THR A 67 17.91 18.04 17.32
CA THR A 67 18.02 18.50 15.92
C THR A 67 19.47 18.75 15.57
N LYS A 68 20.22 19.38 16.47
CA LYS A 68 21.66 19.62 16.27
C LYS A 68 22.43 18.30 16.21
N GLU A 69 22.19 17.38 17.15
CA GLU A 69 22.86 16.08 17.21
C GLU A 69 22.58 15.22 15.97
N TYR A 70 21.36 15.24 15.45
CA TYR A 70 21.01 14.52 14.21
C TYR A 70 21.59 15.19 12.97
N ILE A 71 21.62 16.52 12.88
CA ILE A 71 22.30 17.21 11.78
C ILE A 71 23.79 16.86 11.76
N GLU A 72 24.47 16.91 12.91
CA GLU A 72 25.90 16.56 13.00
C GLU A 72 26.17 15.12 12.53
N GLN A 73 25.27 14.18 12.83
CA GLN A 73 25.39 12.79 12.37
C GLN A 73 25.07 12.63 10.87
N LEU A 74 24.07 13.32 10.35
CA LEU A 74 23.73 13.27 8.93
C LEU A 74 24.82 13.93 8.06
N GLU A 75 25.39 15.06 8.51
CA GLU A 75 26.49 15.76 7.80
C GLU A 75 27.82 14.98 7.87
N ALA A 76 27.92 13.99 8.76
CA ALA A 76 29.09 13.13 8.88
C ALA A 76 29.09 11.94 7.89
N LEU A 77 27.99 11.70 7.16
CA LEU A 77 27.91 10.67 6.13
C LEU A 77 28.83 11.01 4.95
N ASP A 78 29.56 10.02 4.42
CA ASP A 78 30.37 10.18 3.22
C ASP A 78 29.60 9.67 1.99
N LEU A 79 28.84 10.57 1.36
CA LEU A 79 28.07 10.24 0.15
C LEU A 79 28.94 10.19 -1.12
N GLU A 80 30.18 10.68 -1.07
CA GLU A 80 31.06 10.76 -2.24
C GLU A 80 31.98 9.53 -2.35
N ASN A 81 32.56 9.10 -1.22
CA ASN A 81 33.55 8.02 -1.15
C ASN A 81 33.07 6.89 -0.22
N PRO A 82 32.19 6.00 -0.70
CA PRO A 82 31.67 4.92 0.13
C PRO A 82 32.76 3.95 0.59
N ASP A 83 32.60 3.40 1.79
CA ASP A 83 33.53 2.46 2.37
C ASP A 83 33.41 1.07 1.71
N TYR A 84 34.29 0.81 0.73
CA TYR A 84 34.38 -0.48 0.04
C TYR A 84 35.00 -1.60 0.90
N ASP A 85 35.61 -1.29 2.03
CA ASP A 85 36.16 -2.30 2.94
C ASP A 85 35.06 -2.97 3.77
N ARG A 86 33.83 -2.43 3.77
CA ARG A 86 32.64 -3.14 4.28
C ARG A 86 32.50 -4.47 3.54
N GLU A 87 32.36 -5.58 4.28
CA GLU A 87 32.34 -6.97 3.74
C GLU A 87 31.17 -7.19 2.76
N TYR A 88 31.31 -6.71 1.53
CA TYR A 88 30.29 -6.81 0.51
C TYR A 88 30.55 -8.03 -0.38
N ASN A 89 29.86 -9.13 -0.09
CA ASN A 89 29.93 -10.36 -0.87
C ASN A 89 29.16 -10.22 -2.20
N PHE A 90 29.83 -9.71 -3.24
CA PHE A 90 29.31 -9.75 -4.61
C PHE A 90 29.27 -11.18 -5.14
N SER A 91 28.22 -11.94 -4.80
CA SER A 91 28.04 -13.29 -5.34
C SER A 91 27.67 -13.24 -6.83
N GLY A 92 28.66 -13.41 -7.70
CA GLY A 92 28.51 -13.98 -9.04
C GLY A 92 27.81 -13.13 -10.12
N ARG A 93 27.50 -11.85 -9.88
CA ARG A 93 27.03 -10.91 -10.90
C ARG A 93 28.03 -9.76 -11.04
N TYR A 94 28.31 -9.36 -12.28
CA TYR A 94 29.04 -8.12 -12.57
C TYR A 94 28.10 -6.95 -12.27
N TYR A 95 28.43 -6.15 -11.26
CA TYR A 95 27.78 -4.88 -10.97
C TYR A 95 28.60 -3.75 -11.57
N LYS A 96 27.93 -2.71 -12.07
CA LYS A 96 28.65 -1.48 -12.45
C LYS A 96 29.09 -0.76 -11.18
N HIS A 97 30.23 -0.07 -11.23
CA HIS A 97 30.80 0.61 -10.05
C HIS A 97 29.79 1.54 -9.36
N TRP A 98 29.08 2.38 -10.12
CA TRP A 98 28.05 3.26 -9.57
C TRP A 98 26.88 2.54 -8.87
N GLU A 99 26.55 1.29 -9.25
CA GLU A 99 25.50 0.50 -8.56
C GLU A 99 25.99 0.00 -7.21
N VAL A 100 27.31 -0.17 -7.05
CA VAL A 100 27.94 -0.54 -5.78
C VAL A 100 27.98 0.67 -4.87
N ASP A 101 28.39 1.83 -5.42
CA ASP A 101 28.54 3.08 -4.68
C ASP A 101 27.20 3.53 -4.10
N GLN A 102 26.16 3.54 -4.94
CA GLN A 102 24.78 3.82 -4.52
C GLN A 102 24.35 2.91 -3.37
N ARG A 103 24.56 1.59 -3.48
CA ARG A 103 24.12 0.64 -2.45
C ARG A 103 24.86 0.83 -1.13
N LEU A 104 26.16 1.06 -1.16
CA LEU A 104 26.96 1.27 0.04
C LEU A 104 26.51 2.54 0.78
N VAL A 105 26.23 3.61 0.02
CA VAL A 105 25.70 4.85 0.58
C VAL A 105 24.29 4.66 1.14
N GLU A 106 23.39 4.00 0.40
CA GLU A 106 22.04 3.67 0.87
C GLU A 106 22.10 2.84 2.17
N ASP A 107 22.97 1.83 2.25
CA ASP A 107 23.13 1.01 3.46
C ASP A 107 23.66 1.83 4.65
N GLU A 108 24.64 2.71 4.45
CA GLU A 108 25.16 3.55 5.52
C GLU A 108 24.10 4.52 6.05
N VAL A 109 23.28 5.09 5.16
CA VAL A 109 22.12 5.90 5.55
C VAL A 109 21.12 5.06 6.35
N ASN A 110 20.77 3.87 5.85
CA ASN A 110 19.82 2.98 6.51
C ASN A 110 20.30 2.58 7.91
N GLU A 111 21.58 2.23 8.06
CA GLU A 111 22.20 1.90 9.36
C GLU A 111 22.12 3.06 10.36
N LEU A 112 22.32 4.30 9.89
CA LEU A 112 22.20 5.48 10.72
C LEU A 112 20.76 5.67 11.23
N PHE A 113 19.77 5.57 10.32
CA PHE A 113 18.36 5.68 10.68
C PHE A 113 17.88 4.50 11.55
N ASP A 114 18.41 3.30 11.35
CA ASP A 114 18.21 2.15 12.23
C ASP A 114 18.69 2.47 13.66
N GLY A 115 19.83 3.13 13.79
CA GLY A 115 20.35 3.64 15.06
C GLY A 115 19.36 4.59 15.75
N PHE A 116 18.83 5.58 15.02
CA PHE A 116 17.81 6.51 15.54
C PHE A 116 16.53 5.78 15.96
N SER A 117 16.05 4.86 15.14
CA SER A 117 14.84 4.08 15.45
C SER A 117 15.03 3.22 16.70
N ALA A 118 16.21 2.62 16.89
CA ALA A 118 16.52 1.79 18.05
C ALA A 118 16.52 2.59 19.36
N GLU A 119 17.02 3.82 19.34
CA GLU A 119 16.96 4.73 20.48
C GLU A 119 15.52 5.11 20.82
N MET A 120 14.76 5.57 19.82
CA MET A 120 13.36 5.95 20.01
C MET A 120 12.49 4.77 20.47
N MET A 121 12.73 3.55 19.96
CA MET A 121 12.06 2.33 20.44
C MET A 121 12.34 2.06 21.91
N LYS A 122 13.60 2.23 22.35
CA LYS A 122 13.99 2.04 23.75
C LYS A 122 13.31 3.04 24.67
N ASP A 123 13.16 4.29 24.24
CA ASP A 123 12.47 5.32 25.03
C ASP A 123 10.95 5.14 25.02
N THR A 124 10.40 4.69 23.88
CA THR A 124 9.00 4.25 23.77
C THR A 124 8.71 3.10 24.73
N ALA A 125 9.56 2.07 24.82
CA ALA A 125 9.37 0.94 25.71
C ALA A 125 9.35 1.35 27.20
N LYS A 126 10.10 2.39 27.57
CA LYS A 126 10.09 2.97 28.92
C LYS A 126 8.85 3.84 29.20
N GLY A 127 8.00 4.11 28.21
CA GLY A 127 6.84 4.98 28.37
C GLY A 127 7.15 6.48 28.35
N ASP A 128 8.32 6.90 27.85
CA ASP A 128 8.70 8.31 27.79
C ASP A 128 8.25 8.96 26.47
N ILE A 129 6.93 9.19 26.36
CA ILE A 129 6.33 9.73 25.14
C ILE A 129 6.78 11.17 24.84
N GLN A 130 7.12 11.95 25.86
CA GLN A 130 7.58 13.33 25.67
C GLN A 130 8.92 13.34 24.93
N LEU A 131 9.85 12.49 25.36
CA LEU A 131 11.16 12.34 24.74
C LEU A 131 11.04 11.84 23.30
N VAL A 132 10.22 10.80 23.08
CA VAL A 132 9.99 10.23 21.74
C VAL A 132 9.40 11.26 20.78
N MET A 133 8.42 12.06 21.21
CA MET A 133 7.86 13.13 20.37
C MET A 133 8.89 14.22 20.07
N ALA A 134 9.76 14.57 21.02
CA ALA A 134 10.84 15.54 20.80
C ALA A 134 11.86 15.00 19.78
N GLN A 135 12.29 13.74 19.91
CA GLN A 135 13.20 13.06 18.99
C GLN A 135 12.61 13.00 17.56
N LEU A 136 11.32 12.66 17.41
CA LEU A 136 10.65 12.62 16.11
C LEU A 136 10.57 13.99 15.42
N VAL A 137 10.19 15.04 16.16
CA VAL A 137 10.18 16.41 15.63
C VAL A 137 11.59 16.86 15.26
N ALA A 138 12.57 16.52 16.09
CA ALA A 138 13.97 16.85 15.86
C ALA A 138 14.54 16.16 14.63
N LEU A 139 14.31 14.86 14.46
CA LEU A 139 14.78 14.11 13.30
C LEU A 139 14.14 14.63 12.01
N LEU A 140 12.83 14.87 12.00
CA LEU A 140 12.16 15.47 10.84
C LEU A 140 12.74 16.85 10.50
N SER A 141 13.07 17.65 11.51
CA SER A 141 13.69 18.96 11.32
C SER A 141 15.10 18.81 10.76
N ALA A 142 15.90 17.87 11.28
CA ALA A 142 17.24 17.57 10.82
C ALA A 142 17.25 17.13 9.35
N CYS A 143 16.39 16.18 8.96
CA CYS A 143 16.27 15.71 7.57
C CYS A 143 15.97 16.85 6.57
N LYS A 144 15.31 17.92 7.01
CA LYS A 144 14.99 19.07 6.15
C LYS A 144 16.07 20.16 6.16
N LEU A 145 16.82 20.29 7.25
CA LEU A 145 17.75 21.40 7.48
C LEU A 145 19.21 21.03 7.19
N VAL A 146 19.52 19.74 7.20
CA VAL A 146 20.85 19.21 6.89
C VAL A 146 21.32 19.74 5.54
N LYS A 147 22.61 20.08 5.48
CA LYS A 147 23.27 20.52 4.25
C LYS A 147 24.39 19.55 3.91
N ILE A 148 24.03 18.51 3.18
CA ILE A 148 24.97 17.54 2.64
C ILE A 148 24.92 17.57 1.12
N ASP A 149 26.09 17.39 0.49
CA ASP A 149 26.21 17.30 -0.96
C ASP A 149 26.33 15.83 -1.36
N ASP A 150 25.65 15.44 -2.42
CA ASP A 150 25.74 14.12 -3.04
C ASP A 150 26.16 14.30 -4.50
N PRO A 151 27.46 14.58 -4.74
CA PRO A 151 27.94 14.93 -6.08
C PRO A 151 27.80 13.78 -7.09
N ASN A 152 27.70 12.54 -6.59
CA ASN A 152 27.59 11.32 -7.38
C ASN A 152 26.15 10.85 -7.56
N PHE A 153 25.17 11.54 -6.96
CA PHE A 153 23.75 11.18 -7.02
C PHE A 153 23.48 9.75 -6.51
N ASN A 154 24.21 9.32 -5.49
CA ASN A 154 24.08 7.99 -4.88
C ASN A 154 22.72 7.81 -4.20
N LEU A 155 22.13 8.87 -3.63
CA LEU A 155 20.76 8.90 -3.10
C LEU A 155 19.74 9.38 -4.14
N GLY A 156 20.17 9.49 -5.40
CA GLY A 156 19.35 9.90 -6.54
C GLY A 156 19.29 11.42 -6.72
N GLY A 157 18.30 12.08 -6.13
CA GLY A 157 18.01 13.50 -6.37
C GLY A 157 18.55 14.39 -5.26
N ASP A 158 17.62 14.94 -4.47
CA ASP A 158 17.93 15.70 -3.26
C ASP A 158 18.12 14.72 -2.09
N PRO A 159 19.29 14.70 -1.41
CA PRO A 159 19.51 13.88 -0.22
C PRO A 159 18.44 14.07 0.86
N ASN A 160 17.88 15.28 0.99
CA ASN A 160 16.86 15.57 1.98
C ASN A 160 15.55 14.82 1.68
N GLU A 161 15.23 14.54 0.41
CA GLU A 161 14.09 13.70 0.05
C GLU A 161 14.32 12.24 0.48
N ALA A 162 15.52 11.71 0.29
CA ALA A 162 15.88 10.36 0.72
C ALA A 162 15.84 10.23 2.26
N PHE A 163 16.34 11.23 2.99
CA PHE A 163 16.24 11.26 4.46
C PHE A 163 14.80 11.36 4.95
N LEU A 164 13.93 12.08 4.25
CA LEU A 164 12.50 12.13 4.58
C LEU A 164 11.80 10.78 4.34
N MET A 165 12.22 10.00 3.33
CA MET A 165 11.73 8.62 3.14
C MET A 165 12.13 7.75 4.34
N ASN A 166 13.41 7.78 4.72
CA ASN A 166 13.93 7.05 5.87
C ASN A 166 13.27 7.47 7.19
N PHE A 167 12.97 8.76 7.38
CA PHE A 167 12.19 9.23 8.53
C PHE A 167 10.81 8.54 8.61
N ASN A 168 10.12 8.35 7.48
CA ASN A 168 8.84 7.65 7.48
C ASN A 168 9.00 6.17 7.86
N GLU A 169 10.11 5.53 7.46
CA GLU A 169 10.42 4.16 7.87
C GLU A 169 10.67 4.07 9.39
N VAL A 170 11.42 5.01 9.97
CA VAL A 170 11.60 5.12 11.43
C VAL A 170 10.27 5.23 12.15
N VAL A 171 9.36 6.07 11.64
CA VAL A 171 8.00 6.21 12.19
C VAL A 171 7.23 4.88 12.13
N ASP A 172 7.32 4.15 11.04
CA ASP A 172 6.65 2.86 10.87
C ASP A 172 7.24 1.76 11.77
N VAL A 173 8.54 1.82 12.08
CA VAL A 173 9.20 0.94 13.07
C VAL A 173 8.74 1.23 14.49
N ILE A 174 8.53 2.49 14.85
CA ILE A 174 8.15 2.91 16.21
C ILE A 174 6.66 2.66 16.51
N LYS A 175 5.77 2.81 15.52
CA LYS A 175 4.31 2.62 15.69
C LYS A 175 3.91 1.31 16.39
N PRO A 176 4.44 0.13 16.01
CA PRO A 176 4.19 -1.12 16.73
C PRO A 176 4.55 -1.06 18.21
N GLU A 177 5.60 -0.34 18.59
CA GLU A 177 6.01 -0.25 19.98
C GLU A 177 5.10 0.69 20.78
N ILE A 178 4.71 1.84 20.21
CA ILE A 178 3.68 2.73 20.78
C ILE A 178 2.40 1.94 21.08
N SER A 179 1.99 1.03 20.19
CA SER A 179 0.75 0.24 20.38
C SER A 179 0.82 -0.79 21.53
N LYS A 180 2.02 -1.15 22.00
CA LYS A 180 2.23 -2.11 23.09
C LYS A 180 2.54 -1.43 24.42
N THR A 181 3.09 -0.22 24.38
CA THR A 181 3.48 0.54 25.56
C THR A 181 2.25 1.11 26.27
N ILE A 182 2.23 1.00 27.60
CA ILE A 182 1.23 1.65 28.43
C ILE A 182 1.75 3.03 28.83
N PHE A 183 1.09 4.08 28.33
CA PHE A 183 1.42 5.46 28.66
C PHE A 183 0.48 6.05 29.71
N ASN A 184 0.98 7.01 30.48
CA ASN A 184 0.14 7.85 31.32
C ASN A 184 -0.66 8.84 30.46
N THR A 185 -1.97 8.89 30.68
CA THR A 185 -2.90 9.76 29.93
C THR A 185 -2.52 11.24 29.97
N GLU A 186 -2.13 11.75 31.14
CA GLU A 186 -1.73 13.14 31.36
C GLU A 186 -0.44 13.46 30.61
N THR A 187 0.57 12.59 30.73
CA THR A 187 1.86 12.76 30.02
C THR A 187 1.66 12.78 28.50
N VAL A 188 0.81 11.90 27.95
CA VAL A 188 0.46 11.90 26.53
C VAL A 188 -0.17 13.23 26.12
N SER A 189 -1.18 13.70 26.87
CA SER A 189 -1.86 14.96 26.56
C SER A 189 -0.93 16.18 26.64
N ILE A 190 -0.05 16.24 27.64
CA ILE A 190 0.97 17.30 27.77
C ILE A 190 1.97 17.25 26.62
N SER A 191 2.45 16.06 26.26
CA SER A 191 3.43 15.88 25.19
C SER A 191 2.86 16.30 23.83
N ILE A 192 1.60 15.95 23.55
CA ILE A 192 0.89 16.40 22.34
C ILE A 192 0.74 17.92 22.34
N PHE A 193 0.34 18.53 23.45
CA PHE A 193 0.25 19.99 23.56
C PHE A 193 1.59 20.66 23.24
N GLN A 194 2.68 20.20 23.87
CA GLN A 194 4.02 20.75 23.67
C GLN A 194 4.50 20.58 22.24
N THR A 195 4.22 19.43 21.63
CA THR A 195 4.55 19.15 20.23
C THR A 195 3.83 20.12 19.30
N ILE A 196 2.50 20.26 19.44
CA ILE A 196 1.71 21.15 18.60
C ILE A 196 2.12 22.62 18.82
N ASP A 197 2.28 23.03 20.08
CA ASP A 197 2.70 24.40 20.41
C ASP A 197 4.07 24.74 19.82
N TYR A 198 5.06 23.85 19.97
CA TYR A 198 6.38 24.00 19.35
C TYR A 198 6.27 24.10 17.83
N CYS A 199 5.56 23.16 17.21
CA CYS A 199 5.38 23.13 15.76
C CYS A 199 4.73 24.43 15.26
N THR A 200 3.59 24.86 15.82
CA THR A 200 2.88 26.06 15.34
C THR A 200 3.66 27.37 15.48
N LYS A 201 4.70 27.42 16.32
CA LYS A 201 5.62 28.56 16.42
C LYS A 201 6.68 28.59 15.31
N GLN A 202 6.86 27.50 14.57
CA GLN A 202 7.85 27.42 13.50
C GLN A 202 7.36 28.09 12.20
N PRO A 203 8.24 28.78 11.46
CA PRO A 203 7.87 29.52 10.25
C PRO A 203 7.46 28.63 9.07
N ASN A 204 7.77 27.32 9.10
CA ASN A 204 7.53 26.41 7.98
C ASN A 204 6.49 25.33 8.34
N THR A 205 5.24 25.57 7.92
CA THR A 205 4.11 24.69 8.26
C THR A 205 4.09 23.35 7.53
N SER A 206 4.92 23.19 6.49
CA SER A 206 5.07 21.93 5.76
C SER A 206 5.66 20.78 6.60
N ILE A 207 6.15 21.06 7.81
CA ILE A 207 6.70 20.09 8.76
C ILE A 207 5.58 19.31 9.47
N PHE A 208 4.35 19.82 9.47
CA PHE A 208 3.36 19.34 10.43
C PHE A 208 2.57 18.13 9.97
N TYR A 209 2.48 17.84 8.66
CA TYR A 209 1.69 16.71 8.18
C TYR A 209 2.22 15.35 8.69
N PRO A 210 3.52 15.02 8.59
CA PRO A 210 4.03 13.77 9.18
C PRO A 210 3.84 13.70 10.70
N ILE A 211 3.98 14.83 11.40
CA ILE A 211 3.77 14.90 12.85
C ILE A 211 2.28 14.72 13.22
N ASP A 212 1.35 15.32 12.46
CA ASP A 212 -0.10 15.18 12.64
C ASP A 212 -0.53 13.71 12.54
N LEU A 213 0.05 12.96 11.61
CA LEU A 213 -0.21 11.51 11.49
C LEU A 213 0.24 10.72 12.71
N ILE A 214 1.40 11.07 13.28
CA ILE A 214 1.93 10.39 14.47
C ILE A 214 1.11 10.74 15.71
N ILE A 215 0.79 12.02 15.90
CA ILE A 215 -0.07 12.46 17.03
C ILE A 215 -1.43 11.77 16.94
N ALA A 216 -2.06 11.73 15.75
CA ALA A 216 -3.30 11.01 15.55
C ALA A 216 -3.15 9.51 15.89
N PHE A 217 -2.06 8.86 15.47
CA PHE A 217 -1.82 7.47 15.85
C PHE A 217 -1.66 7.28 17.37
N VAL A 218 -0.92 8.16 18.04
CA VAL A 218 -0.75 8.12 19.51
C VAL A 218 -2.10 8.27 20.21
N LEU A 219 -2.96 9.19 19.76
CA LEU A 219 -4.33 9.36 20.27
C LEU A 219 -5.22 8.15 19.99
N GLU A 220 -5.06 7.52 18.83
CA GLU A 220 -5.79 6.30 18.49
C GLU A 220 -5.52 5.18 19.49
N GLN A 221 -4.25 5.01 19.87
CA GLN A 221 -3.82 4.01 20.86
C GLN A 221 -4.12 4.42 22.32
N ASN A 222 -4.29 5.71 22.60
CA ASN A 222 -4.48 6.26 23.95
C ASN A 222 -5.80 7.05 24.05
N THR A 223 -6.92 6.34 23.90
CA THR A 223 -8.26 6.96 23.78
C THR A 223 -8.68 7.83 24.95
N ASP A 224 -8.17 7.53 26.14
CA ASP A 224 -8.47 8.32 27.35
C ASP A 224 -7.88 9.75 27.26
N SER A 225 -6.80 9.92 26.49
CA SER A 225 -6.16 11.22 26.27
C SER A 225 -6.93 12.11 25.29
N CYS A 226 -7.84 11.55 24.47
CA CYS A 226 -8.62 12.30 23.48
C CYS A 226 -9.40 13.46 24.10
N ILE A 227 -10.03 13.25 25.27
CA ILE A 227 -10.85 14.28 25.94
C ILE A 227 -9.97 15.48 26.34
N ALA A 228 -8.83 15.22 26.98
CA ALA A 228 -7.91 16.27 27.42
C ALA A 228 -7.30 17.02 26.22
N VAL A 229 -6.96 16.31 25.14
CA VAL A 229 -6.44 16.92 23.91
C VAL A 229 -7.51 17.72 23.15
N ASN A 230 -8.76 17.28 23.13
CA ASN A 230 -9.85 18.07 22.55
C ASN A 230 -10.03 19.41 23.30
N GLN A 231 -9.95 19.41 24.65
CA GLN A 231 -10.00 20.65 25.42
C GLN A 231 -8.86 21.61 25.08
N ILE A 232 -7.69 21.10 24.71
CA ILE A 232 -6.55 21.88 24.23
C ILE A 232 -6.87 22.53 22.87
N PHE A 233 -7.40 21.77 21.91
CA PHE A 233 -7.79 22.29 20.59
C PHE A 233 -8.90 23.35 20.70
N ASN A 234 -9.87 23.15 21.58
CA ASN A 234 -10.95 24.13 21.82
C ASN A 234 -10.44 25.47 22.36
N LYS A 235 -9.33 25.47 23.12
CA LYS A 235 -8.68 26.70 23.59
C LYS A 235 -7.81 27.37 22.51
N ASN A 236 -7.38 26.61 21.50
CA ASN A 236 -6.43 27.02 20.46
C ASN A 236 -6.97 26.66 19.08
N THR A 237 -8.13 27.23 18.71
CA THR A 237 -8.88 26.84 17.51
C THR A 237 -8.11 26.97 16.19
N SER A 238 -7.07 27.81 16.13
CA SER A 238 -6.19 27.92 14.96
C SER A 238 -5.42 26.64 14.66
N TRP A 239 -5.16 25.80 15.68
CA TRP A 239 -4.41 24.54 15.54
C TRP A 239 -5.19 23.48 14.77
N VAL A 240 -6.52 23.55 14.76
CA VAL A 240 -7.39 22.60 14.04
C VAL A 240 -7.08 22.56 12.55
N ASN A 241 -6.78 23.72 11.95
CA ASN A 241 -6.45 23.78 10.52
C ASN A 241 -5.05 23.22 10.20
N VAL A 242 -4.17 23.18 11.21
CA VAL A 242 -2.78 22.77 11.08
C VAL A 242 -2.60 21.27 11.37
N PHE A 243 -3.37 20.77 12.33
CA PHE A 243 -3.40 19.37 12.77
C PHE A 243 -4.81 18.76 12.66
N PRO A 244 -5.41 18.78 11.46
CA PRO A 244 -6.80 18.36 11.29
C PRO A 244 -6.99 16.86 11.60
N ILE A 245 -5.99 16.01 11.38
CA ILE A 245 -6.12 14.57 11.60
C ILE A 245 -6.10 14.27 13.10
N SER A 246 -5.17 14.88 13.84
CA SER A 246 -5.10 14.77 15.30
C SER A 246 -6.35 15.33 15.97
N TYR A 247 -6.86 16.45 15.48
CA TYR A 247 -8.09 17.02 16.00
C TYR A 247 -9.26 16.06 15.79
N LEU A 248 -9.44 15.51 14.57
CA LEU A 248 -10.47 14.50 14.30
C LEU A 248 -10.36 13.30 15.23
N GLU A 249 -9.14 12.80 15.47
CA GLU A 249 -8.93 11.71 16.41
C GLU A 249 -9.32 12.09 17.85
N SER A 250 -9.06 13.33 18.27
CA SER A 250 -9.43 13.83 19.61
C SER A 250 -10.95 13.89 19.82
N ILE A 251 -11.74 14.06 18.76
CA ILE A 251 -13.20 14.13 18.80
C ILE A 251 -13.91 12.86 18.30
N LYS A 252 -13.18 11.76 18.07
CA LYS A 252 -13.77 10.51 17.52
C LYS A 252 -14.96 9.94 18.28
N ASN A 253 -15.05 10.22 19.57
CA ASN A 253 -16.14 9.77 20.44
C ASN A 253 -17.37 10.71 20.39
N GLN A 254 -17.34 11.73 19.52
CA GLN A 254 -18.42 12.69 19.28
C GLN A 254 -18.83 12.59 17.80
N PRO A 255 -19.64 11.58 17.41
CA PRO A 255 -19.90 11.24 16.01
C PRO A 255 -20.37 12.41 15.14
N GLU A 256 -21.30 13.22 15.64
CA GLU A 256 -21.87 14.35 14.91
C GLU A 256 -20.83 15.46 14.66
N GLU A 257 -20.02 15.78 15.68
CA GLU A 257 -18.93 16.76 15.57
C GLU A 257 -17.83 16.23 14.65
N TRP A 258 -17.49 14.95 14.77
CA TRP A 258 -16.49 14.27 13.96
C TRP A 258 -16.84 14.31 12.47
N VAL A 259 -18.07 13.94 12.11
CA VAL A 259 -18.52 13.96 10.71
C VAL A 259 -18.45 15.37 10.15
N LYS A 260 -18.97 16.36 10.89
CA LYS A 260 -18.98 17.76 10.46
C LYS A 260 -17.57 18.30 10.20
N GLU A 261 -16.62 18.01 11.09
CA GLU A 261 -15.24 18.49 10.91
C GLU A 261 -14.50 17.68 9.84
N ALA A 262 -14.79 16.38 9.69
CA ALA A 262 -14.22 15.56 8.62
C ALA A 262 -14.71 16.05 7.25
N GLU A 263 -16.00 16.39 7.09
CA GLU A 263 -16.55 17.00 5.89
C GLU A 263 -15.83 18.30 5.53
N LYS A 264 -15.57 19.16 6.52
CA LYS A 264 -14.85 20.43 6.32
C LYS A 264 -13.41 20.24 5.83
N HIS A 265 -12.70 19.23 6.31
CA HIS A 265 -11.27 19.03 5.99
C HIS A 265 -11.02 18.03 4.84
N SER A 266 -11.99 17.18 4.51
CA SER A 266 -11.88 16.18 3.44
C SER A 266 -11.55 16.73 2.04
N PRO A 267 -11.99 17.92 1.60
CA PRO A 267 -11.69 18.42 0.25
C PRO A 267 -10.21 18.74 0.02
N THR A 268 -9.44 18.97 1.09
CA THR A 268 -8.01 19.32 1.02
C THR A 268 -7.10 18.25 1.58
N ASN A 269 -7.65 17.18 2.16
CA ASN A 269 -6.88 16.10 2.78
C ASN A 269 -7.46 14.74 2.41
N LEU A 270 -6.76 14.02 1.52
CA LEU A 270 -7.15 12.70 1.03
C LEU A 270 -7.32 11.66 2.15
N LEU A 271 -6.51 11.71 3.21
CA LEU A 271 -6.64 10.75 4.30
C LEU A 271 -7.94 10.97 5.09
N ILE A 272 -8.29 12.23 5.33
CA ILE A 272 -9.57 12.59 5.96
C ILE A 272 -10.74 12.21 5.04
N ALA A 273 -10.62 12.45 3.73
CA ALA A 273 -11.62 12.01 2.76
C ALA A 273 -11.86 10.49 2.82
N LYS A 274 -10.78 9.69 2.85
CA LYS A 274 -10.89 8.22 2.99
C LYS A 274 -11.58 7.83 4.29
N ARG A 275 -11.12 8.38 5.43
CA ARG A 275 -11.71 8.09 6.75
C ARG A 275 -13.19 8.46 6.82
N LEU A 276 -13.58 9.62 6.28
CA LEU A 276 -14.97 10.06 6.21
C LEU A 276 -15.82 9.09 5.40
N LEU A 277 -15.37 8.71 4.19
CA LEU A 277 -16.12 7.79 3.33
C LEU A 277 -16.23 6.39 3.92
N GLU A 278 -15.17 5.88 4.56
CA GLU A 278 -15.21 4.59 5.27
C GLU A 278 -16.21 4.62 6.43
N TYR A 279 -16.22 5.71 7.20
CA TYR A 279 -17.18 5.92 8.27
C TYR A 279 -18.63 5.95 7.74
N LEU A 280 -18.91 6.81 6.75
CA LEU A 280 -20.25 6.98 6.20
C LEU A 280 -20.75 5.69 5.52
N ALA A 281 -19.88 4.94 4.83
CA ALA A 281 -20.27 3.66 4.21
C ALA A 281 -20.85 2.64 5.22
N ILE A 282 -20.42 2.71 6.49
CA ILE A 282 -20.89 1.82 7.56
C ILE A 282 -22.13 2.38 8.26
N TYR A 283 -22.13 3.68 8.56
CA TYR A 283 -23.09 4.29 9.47
C TYR A 283 -24.20 5.11 8.80
N ASP A 284 -23.93 5.70 7.62
CA ASP A 284 -24.89 6.51 6.88
C ASP A 284 -24.61 6.48 5.36
N ILE A 285 -25.19 5.47 4.72
CA ILE A 285 -25.00 5.24 3.29
C ILE A 285 -25.58 6.36 2.41
N GLN A 286 -26.56 7.13 2.89
CA GLN A 286 -27.10 8.25 2.12
C GLN A 286 -26.09 9.41 2.08
N SER A 287 -25.55 9.77 3.24
CA SER A 287 -24.49 10.79 3.33
C SER A 287 -23.22 10.33 2.63
N PHE A 288 -22.89 9.03 2.66
CA PHE A 288 -21.79 8.47 1.87
C PHE A 288 -21.93 8.82 0.38
N HIS A 289 -23.10 8.61 -0.23
CA HIS A 289 -23.30 8.92 -1.65
C HIS A 289 -23.13 10.41 -1.96
N PHE A 290 -23.61 11.27 -1.06
CA PHE A 290 -23.45 12.72 -1.19
C PHE A 290 -21.96 13.12 -1.15
N SER A 291 -21.24 12.76 -0.09
CA SER A 291 -19.82 13.09 0.08
C SER A 291 -18.94 12.42 -0.97
N ALA A 292 -19.25 11.18 -1.37
CA ALA A 292 -18.49 10.45 -2.38
C ALA A 292 -18.52 11.15 -3.73
N LYS A 293 -19.66 11.72 -4.14
CA LYS A 293 -19.75 12.51 -5.39
C LYS A 293 -18.84 13.72 -5.38
N GLU A 294 -18.90 14.50 -4.31
CA GLU A 294 -18.08 15.71 -4.16
C GLU A 294 -16.59 15.34 -4.13
N LEU A 295 -16.20 14.38 -3.30
CA LEU A 295 -14.81 13.99 -3.12
C LEU A 295 -14.22 13.25 -4.32
N PHE A 296 -15.01 12.49 -5.07
CA PHE A 296 -14.54 11.83 -6.28
C PHE A 296 -14.15 12.83 -7.37
N SER A 297 -14.80 14.00 -7.44
CA SER A 297 -14.39 15.06 -8.36
C SER A 297 -13.01 15.66 -8.04
N ILE A 298 -12.56 15.51 -6.78
CA ILE A 298 -11.28 16.02 -6.28
C ILE A 298 -10.19 14.95 -6.34
N PHE A 299 -10.50 13.72 -5.91
CA PHE A 299 -9.56 12.60 -5.81
C PHE A 299 -10.05 11.34 -6.57
N PRO A 300 -10.25 11.43 -7.90
CA PRO A 300 -10.87 10.36 -8.67
C PRO A 300 -10.03 9.09 -8.72
N ALA A 301 -8.70 9.22 -8.76
CA ALA A 301 -7.83 8.06 -8.92
C ALA A 301 -7.67 7.28 -7.60
N GLU A 302 -7.64 8.00 -6.48
CA GLU A 302 -7.32 7.51 -5.14
C GLU A 302 -8.55 6.97 -4.40
N LEU A 303 -9.75 7.47 -4.73
CA LEU A 303 -11.00 7.05 -4.08
C LEU A 303 -11.83 6.05 -4.89
N LEU A 304 -11.48 5.77 -6.15
CA LEU A 304 -12.27 4.91 -7.04
C LEU A 304 -12.57 3.53 -6.44
N ASP A 305 -11.55 2.87 -5.88
CA ASP A 305 -11.72 1.52 -5.35
C ASP A 305 -12.53 1.51 -4.06
N LEU A 306 -12.33 2.52 -3.20
CA LEU A 306 -13.08 2.70 -1.97
C LEU A 306 -14.56 2.97 -2.27
N ILE A 307 -14.83 3.90 -3.19
CA ILE A 307 -16.21 4.25 -3.55
C ILE A 307 -16.91 3.06 -4.23
N ALA A 308 -16.23 2.39 -5.17
CA ALA A 308 -16.80 1.22 -5.84
C ALA A 308 -17.09 0.05 -4.88
N ALA A 309 -16.41 -0.05 -3.73
CA ALA A 309 -16.67 -1.08 -2.75
C ALA A 309 -18.02 -0.88 -2.02
N SER A 310 -18.48 0.36 -1.89
CA SER A 310 -19.62 0.72 -1.03
C SER A 310 -20.78 1.40 -1.76
N VAL A 311 -20.60 1.82 -3.02
CA VAL A 311 -21.66 2.51 -3.79
C VAL A 311 -22.87 1.60 -4.03
N ASP A 312 -24.07 2.10 -3.70
CA ASP A 312 -25.34 1.38 -3.80
C ASP A 312 -26.24 1.94 -4.94
N THR A 313 -26.60 1.06 -5.86
CA THR A 313 -27.51 1.35 -6.97
C THR A 313 -28.93 1.73 -6.54
N ALA A 314 -29.37 1.33 -5.34
CA ALA A 314 -30.70 1.66 -4.83
C ALA A 314 -30.80 3.12 -4.36
N ILE A 315 -29.68 3.74 -4.01
CA ILE A 315 -29.62 5.13 -3.53
C ILE A 315 -29.36 6.07 -4.70
N ASP A 316 -28.33 5.77 -5.49
CA ASP A 316 -27.96 6.60 -6.63
C ASP A 316 -27.45 5.76 -7.80
N PHE A 317 -28.39 5.39 -8.68
CA PHE A 317 -28.11 4.54 -9.82
C PHE A 317 -27.11 5.16 -10.81
N ASP A 318 -27.27 6.46 -11.10
CA ASP A 318 -26.44 7.14 -12.10
C ASP A 318 -25.00 7.27 -11.61
N PHE A 319 -24.80 7.62 -10.34
CA PHE A 319 -23.46 7.67 -9.76
C PHE A 319 -22.80 6.29 -9.67
N ALA A 320 -23.54 5.27 -9.23
CA ALA A 320 -23.03 3.90 -9.21
C ALA A 320 -22.57 3.47 -10.61
N LYS A 321 -23.40 3.73 -11.64
CA LYS A 321 -23.06 3.44 -13.04
C LYS A 321 -21.81 4.18 -13.50
N GLU A 322 -21.67 5.46 -13.16
CA GLU A 322 -20.48 6.26 -13.47
C GLU A 322 -19.20 5.66 -12.86
N ILE A 323 -19.23 5.34 -11.57
CA ILE A 323 -18.10 4.74 -10.85
C ILE A 323 -17.71 3.40 -11.47
N TRP A 324 -18.68 2.51 -11.72
CA TRP A 324 -18.40 1.21 -12.33
C TRP A 324 -17.90 1.32 -13.77
N LEU A 325 -18.37 2.33 -14.52
CA LEU A 325 -17.89 2.60 -15.87
C LEU A 325 -16.43 3.06 -15.87
N ILE A 326 -16.04 3.95 -14.96
CA ILE A 326 -14.64 4.40 -14.81
C ILE A 326 -13.76 3.24 -14.34
N LYS A 327 -14.20 2.48 -13.32
CA LYS A 327 -13.45 1.34 -12.78
C LYS A 327 -13.19 0.28 -13.85
N THR A 328 -14.22 -0.10 -14.59
CA THR A 328 -14.09 -1.11 -15.66
C THR A 328 -13.16 -0.64 -16.78
N LYS A 329 -13.23 0.66 -17.15
CA LYS A 329 -12.32 1.26 -18.14
C LYS A 329 -10.86 1.23 -17.69
N ARG A 330 -10.60 1.44 -16.40
CA ARG A 330 -9.24 1.48 -15.84
C ARG A 330 -8.67 0.08 -15.59
N SER A 331 -9.49 -0.85 -15.08
CA SER A 331 -9.02 -2.18 -14.66
C SER A 331 -8.94 -3.18 -15.80
N LEU A 332 -9.80 -3.04 -16.82
CA LEU A 332 -9.98 -4.01 -17.91
C LEU A 332 -10.22 -5.43 -17.38
N LYS A 333 -11.03 -5.57 -16.32
CA LYS A 333 -11.37 -6.87 -15.69
C LYS A 333 -12.83 -7.23 -15.92
N VAL A 334 -13.07 -8.48 -16.32
CA VAL A 334 -14.43 -9.04 -16.48
C VAL A 334 -15.24 -8.94 -15.18
N ALA A 335 -14.57 -9.09 -14.03
CA ALA A 335 -15.23 -8.97 -12.72
C ALA A 335 -15.90 -7.59 -12.55
N ASP A 336 -15.27 -6.50 -12.98
CA ASP A 336 -15.84 -5.16 -12.89
C ASP A 336 -16.94 -4.98 -13.96
N TYR A 337 -16.73 -5.50 -15.17
CA TYR A 337 -17.76 -5.52 -16.21
C TYR A 337 -19.04 -6.25 -15.77
N SER A 338 -18.91 -7.37 -15.05
CA SER A 338 -20.04 -8.15 -14.56
C SER A 338 -20.95 -7.37 -13.61
N ARG A 339 -20.40 -6.36 -12.92
CA ARG A 339 -21.17 -5.44 -12.07
C ARG A 339 -21.74 -4.27 -12.87
N LEU A 340 -20.97 -3.73 -13.82
CA LEU A 340 -21.42 -2.65 -14.70
C LEU A 340 -22.60 -3.07 -15.60
N VAL A 341 -22.58 -4.30 -16.11
CA VAL A 341 -23.48 -4.74 -17.18
C VAL A 341 -24.96 -4.67 -16.79
N SER A 342 -25.30 -4.88 -15.52
CA SER A 342 -26.68 -4.74 -15.03
C SER A 342 -27.17 -3.29 -14.99
N MET A 343 -26.27 -2.33 -15.14
CA MET A 343 -26.56 -0.89 -15.11
C MET A 343 -26.61 -0.25 -16.50
N LEU A 344 -26.26 -1.00 -17.55
CA LEU A 344 -26.23 -0.49 -18.92
C LEU A 344 -27.53 -0.80 -19.66
N TYR A 345 -28.08 0.19 -20.37
CA TYR A 345 -29.11 -0.07 -21.36
C TYR A 345 -28.55 -0.89 -22.54
N LYS A 346 -29.44 -1.53 -23.29
CA LYS A 346 -29.05 -2.44 -24.38
C LYS A 346 -28.14 -1.77 -25.42
N THR A 347 -28.42 -0.52 -25.80
CA THR A 347 -27.62 0.27 -26.75
C THR A 347 -26.28 0.65 -26.14
N GLU A 348 -26.27 1.22 -24.94
CA GLU A 348 -25.06 1.59 -24.22
C GLU A 348 -24.11 0.42 -24.01
N LYS A 349 -24.66 -0.75 -23.72
CA LYS A 349 -23.90 -1.99 -23.59
C LYS A 349 -23.21 -2.38 -24.89
N ILE A 350 -23.90 -2.26 -26.02
CA ILE A 350 -23.31 -2.54 -27.34
C ILE A 350 -22.19 -1.54 -27.62
N ASP A 351 -22.45 -0.25 -27.43
CA ASP A 351 -21.47 0.81 -27.67
C ASP A 351 -20.24 0.66 -26.75
N PHE A 352 -20.46 0.32 -25.48
CA PHE A 352 -19.41 0.03 -24.52
C PHE A 352 -18.53 -1.14 -24.98
N ILE A 353 -19.14 -2.28 -25.33
CA ILE A 353 -18.40 -3.47 -25.80
C ILE A 353 -17.59 -3.13 -27.06
N GLU A 354 -18.21 -2.49 -28.06
CA GLU A 354 -17.53 -2.17 -29.32
C GLU A 354 -16.41 -1.15 -29.14
N SER A 355 -16.43 -0.30 -28.11
CA SER A 355 -15.32 0.62 -27.80
C SER A 355 -14.00 -0.11 -27.46
N TYR A 356 -14.05 -1.39 -27.08
CA TYR A 356 -12.87 -2.21 -26.80
C TYR A 356 -12.41 -3.07 -27.99
N LYS A 357 -13.03 -2.90 -29.16
CA LYS A 357 -12.64 -3.60 -30.38
C LYS A 357 -11.40 -2.96 -31.01
N THR A 358 -10.31 -2.87 -30.26
CA THR A 358 -9.04 -2.28 -30.69
C THR A 358 -7.88 -3.26 -30.50
N SER A 359 -6.73 -2.97 -31.10
CA SER A 359 -5.54 -3.81 -31.00
C SER A 359 -5.00 -3.94 -29.57
N THR A 360 -5.19 -2.91 -28.73
CA THR A 360 -4.66 -2.84 -27.35
C THR A 360 -5.62 -3.45 -26.32
N THR A 361 -6.92 -3.54 -26.63
CA THR A 361 -7.95 -4.04 -25.69
C THR A 361 -8.66 -5.32 -26.13
N LYS A 362 -8.18 -5.96 -27.21
CA LYS A 362 -8.76 -7.20 -27.79
C LYS A 362 -8.96 -8.35 -26.81
N LYS A 363 -8.05 -8.55 -25.83
CA LYS A 363 -8.18 -9.62 -24.83
C LYS A 363 -9.42 -9.38 -23.97
N PHE A 364 -9.53 -8.18 -23.40
CA PHE A 364 -10.69 -7.77 -22.62
C PHE A 364 -11.98 -7.80 -23.45
N TYR A 365 -11.94 -7.40 -24.72
CA TYR A 365 -13.09 -7.51 -25.63
C TYR A 365 -13.58 -8.96 -25.79
N VAL A 366 -12.67 -9.91 -26.04
CA VAL A 366 -13.00 -11.34 -26.14
C VAL A 366 -13.56 -11.88 -24.83
N GLU A 367 -12.96 -11.52 -23.70
CA GLU A 367 -13.41 -11.95 -22.38
C GLU A 367 -14.83 -11.41 -22.05
N ILE A 368 -15.14 -10.16 -22.43
CA ILE A 368 -16.51 -9.62 -22.32
C ILE A 368 -17.49 -10.39 -23.20
N LEU A 369 -17.12 -10.66 -24.46
CA LEU A 369 -17.98 -11.42 -25.37
C LEU A 369 -18.21 -12.85 -24.87
N GLU A 370 -17.21 -13.48 -24.25
CA GLU A 370 -17.34 -14.78 -23.61
C GLU A 370 -18.32 -14.74 -22.44
N TYR A 371 -18.18 -13.75 -21.55
CA TYR A 371 -19.11 -13.53 -20.44
C TYR A 371 -20.56 -13.37 -20.95
N GLU A 372 -20.74 -12.66 -22.06
CA GLU A 372 -22.02 -12.45 -22.76
C GLU A 372 -22.48 -13.65 -23.61
N ARG A 373 -21.69 -14.73 -23.67
CA ARG A 373 -21.92 -15.92 -24.51
C ARG A 373 -22.09 -15.60 -26.00
N ARG A 374 -21.43 -14.55 -26.48
CA ARG A 374 -21.46 -14.07 -27.87
C ARG A 374 -20.37 -14.71 -28.73
N TYR A 375 -20.27 -16.03 -28.67
CA TYR A 375 -19.19 -16.80 -29.32
C TYR A 375 -19.07 -16.57 -30.83
N GLY A 376 -20.20 -16.34 -31.52
CA GLY A 376 -20.18 -15.99 -32.96
C GLY A 376 -19.48 -14.65 -33.24
N HIS A 377 -19.63 -13.65 -32.37
CA HIS A 377 -18.91 -12.38 -32.51
C HIS A 377 -17.42 -12.53 -32.22
N ILE A 378 -17.04 -13.39 -31.27
CA ILE A 378 -15.63 -13.75 -31.04
C ILE A 378 -15.05 -14.33 -32.31
N MET A 379 -15.72 -15.31 -32.94
CA MET A 379 -15.27 -15.93 -34.19
C MET A 379 -15.12 -14.90 -35.33
N GLN A 380 -16.11 -14.03 -35.51
CA GLN A 380 -16.04 -12.97 -36.51
C GLN A 380 -14.86 -12.03 -36.25
N PHE A 381 -14.65 -11.64 -34.99
CA PHE A 381 -13.56 -10.76 -34.60
C PHE A 381 -12.20 -11.37 -34.90
N VAL A 382 -11.91 -12.57 -34.38
CA VAL A 382 -10.61 -13.26 -34.58
C VAL A 382 -10.33 -13.55 -36.05
N SER A 383 -11.37 -13.77 -36.86
CA SER A 383 -11.24 -14.00 -38.31
C SER A 383 -11.00 -12.70 -39.11
N SER A 384 -11.39 -11.54 -38.56
CA SER A 384 -11.32 -10.24 -39.24
C SER A 384 -10.05 -9.44 -38.96
N ILE A 385 -9.30 -9.81 -37.92
CA ILE A 385 -8.09 -9.10 -37.50
C ILE A 385 -6.84 -9.92 -37.75
N LYS A 386 -5.71 -9.24 -37.95
CA LYS A 386 -4.40 -9.90 -37.95
C LYS A 386 -4.02 -10.22 -36.52
N LEU A 387 -3.99 -11.50 -36.17
CA LEU A 387 -3.64 -11.98 -34.84
C LEU A 387 -2.13 -12.15 -34.71
N SER A 388 -1.60 -11.82 -33.54
CA SER A 388 -0.26 -12.26 -33.18
C SER A 388 -0.32 -13.72 -32.74
N ILE A 389 0.61 -14.54 -33.21
CA ILE A 389 0.69 -15.96 -32.82
C ILE A 389 0.77 -16.15 -31.29
N TYR A 390 1.35 -15.18 -30.58
CA TYR A 390 1.48 -15.18 -29.13
C TYR A 390 0.15 -15.02 -28.38
N GLU A 391 -0.89 -14.51 -29.05
CA GLU A 391 -2.18 -14.15 -28.44
C GLU A 391 -3.28 -15.14 -28.79
N LEU A 392 -3.03 -16.03 -29.76
CA LEU A 392 -4.03 -16.96 -30.29
C LEU A 392 -4.66 -17.84 -29.22
N LYS A 393 -3.85 -18.36 -28.30
CA LYS A 393 -4.35 -19.23 -27.23
C LYS A 393 -5.40 -18.51 -26.38
N ASP A 394 -5.08 -17.30 -25.93
CA ASP A 394 -5.95 -16.51 -25.06
C ASP A 394 -7.24 -16.10 -25.79
N LEU A 395 -7.14 -15.70 -27.06
CA LEU A 395 -8.29 -15.21 -27.84
C LEU A 395 -9.20 -16.33 -28.35
N LEU A 396 -8.67 -17.53 -28.59
CA LEU A 396 -9.44 -18.67 -29.09
C LEU A 396 -9.94 -19.61 -27.99
N LEU A 397 -9.39 -19.52 -26.77
CA LEU A 397 -9.80 -20.35 -25.63
C LEU A 397 -11.32 -20.38 -25.43
N PRO A 398 -12.06 -19.24 -25.51
CA PRO A 398 -13.51 -19.25 -25.29
C PRO A 398 -14.32 -19.99 -26.37
N ILE A 399 -13.74 -20.21 -27.55
CA ILE A 399 -14.46 -20.70 -28.74
C ILE A 399 -13.93 -22.03 -29.29
N ILE A 400 -12.83 -22.56 -28.76
CA ILE A 400 -12.19 -23.77 -29.31
C ILE A 400 -13.11 -25.00 -29.28
N THR A 401 -13.96 -25.14 -28.27
CA THR A 401 -14.92 -26.24 -28.16
C THR A 401 -16.23 -25.98 -28.92
N ILE A 402 -16.47 -24.74 -29.35
CA ILE A 402 -17.69 -24.33 -30.06
C ILE A 402 -17.46 -24.39 -31.57
N TYR A 403 -16.30 -23.88 -32.02
CA TYR A 403 -15.88 -23.81 -33.42
C TYR A 403 -14.50 -24.46 -33.61
N PRO A 404 -14.36 -25.78 -33.35
CA PRO A 404 -13.06 -26.46 -33.35
C PRO A 404 -12.39 -26.47 -34.72
N SER A 405 -13.16 -26.56 -35.81
CA SER A 405 -12.61 -26.66 -37.17
C SER A 405 -12.03 -25.32 -37.64
N GLU A 406 -12.72 -24.23 -37.33
CA GLU A 406 -12.33 -22.88 -37.66
C GLU A 406 -11.12 -22.44 -36.82
N CYS A 407 -11.11 -22.75 -35.51
CA CYS A 407 -9.94 -22.51 -34.66
C CYS A 407 -8.71 -23.29 -35.15
N TYR A 408 -8.91 -24.54 -35.59
CA TYR A 408 -7.86 -25.32 -36.23
C TYR A 408 -7.31 -24.63 -37.47
N GLN A 409 -8.17 -24.14 -38.36
CA GLN A 409 -7.73 -23.45 -39.59
C GLN A 409 -6.92 -22.18 -39.30
N ILE A 410 -7.37 -21.36 -38.34
CA ILE A 410 -6.65 -20.14 -37.93
C ILE A 410 -5.26 -20.51 -37.39
N ILE A 411 -5.20 -21.45 -36.44
CA ILE A 411 -3.92 -21.86 -35.84
C ILE A 411 -3.00 -22.53 -36.87
N GLU A 412 -3.53 -23.37 -37.76
CA GLU A 412 -2.75 -24.01 -38.81
C GLU A 412 -2.07 -22.98 -39.71
N GLN A 413 -2.82 -21.98 -40.17
CA GLN A 413 -2.29 -20.93 -41.05
C GLN A 413 -1.20 -20.12 -40.35
N GLU A 414 -1.43 -19.72 -39.10
CA GLU A 414 -0.46 -18.93 -38.33
C GLU A 414 0.80 -19.74 -37.98
N ILE A 415 0.68 -21.02 -37.62
CA ILE A 415 1.84 -21.90 -37.40
C ILE A 415 2.66 -22.04 -38.69
N LYS A 416 2.01 -22.33 -39.83
CA LYS A 416 2.69 -22.48 -41.13
C LYS A 416 3.43 -21.19 -41.50
N SER A 417 2.78 -20.03 -41.34
CA SER A 417 3.39 -18.71 -41.59
C SER A 417 4.57 -18.42 -40.64
N HIS A 418 4.40 -18.68 -39.34
CA HIS A 418 5.41 -18.41 -38.33
C HIS A 418 6.67 -19.26 -38.50
N LEU A 419 6.53 -20.55 -38.82
CA LEU A 419 7.65 -21.46 -39.03
C LEU A 419 8.46 -21.18 -40.32
N ILE A 420 7.87 -20.48 -41.30
CA ILE A 420 8.60 -19.99 -42.48
C ILE A 420 9.56 -18.87 -42.07
N ASN A 421 9.09 -17.92 -41.27
CA ASN A 421 9.80 -16.68 -40.98
C ASN A 421 10.71 -16.75 -39.74
N HIS A 422 10.48 -17.71 -38.84
CA HIS A 422 11.21 -17.82 -37.58
C HIS A 422 11.87 -19.18 -37.40
N VAL A 423 13.16 -19.15 -37.03
CA VAL A 423 14.03 -20.33 -36.89
C VAL A 423 14.71 -20.33 -35.51
N SER A 424 13.91 -20.24 -34.45
CA SER A 424 14.39 -20.34 -33.05
C SER A 424 13.67 -21.44 -32.28
N ARG A 425 14.30 -21.94 -31.21
CA ARG A 425 13.71 -22.96 -30.35
C ARG A 425 12.41 -22.47 -29.70
N ASP A 426 12.37 -21.22 -29.26
CA ASP A 426 11.17 -20.60 -28.67
C ASP A 426 10.01 -20.55 -29.67
N SER A 427 10.31 -20.29 -30.94
CA SER A 427 9.30 -20.29 -32.00
C SER A 427 8.67 -21.67 -32.22
N TYR A 428 9.48 -22.73 -32.06
CA TYR A 428 9.01 -24.11 -32.17
C TYR A 428 8.21 -24.53 -30.95
N ALA A 429 8.66 -24.15 -29.75
CA ALA A 429 7.93 -24.40 -28.50
C ALA A 429 6.56 -23.73 -28.50
N LEU A 430 6.46 -22.49 -28.98
CA LEU A 430 5.18 -21.79 -29.15
C LEU A 430 4.25 -22.54 -30.11
N SER A 431 4.78 -22.98 -31.26
CA SER A 431 4.00 -23.75 -32.24
C SER A 431 3.52 -25.09 -31.66
N ALA A 432 4.37 -25.78 -30.90
CA ALA A 432 4.02 -27.02 -30.20
C ALA A 432 2.94 -26.79 -29.12
N SER A 433 3.03 -25.67 -28.39
CA SER A 433 2.02 -25.24 -27.41
C SER A 433 0.66 -25.00 -28.06
N LEU A 434 0.62 -24.36 -29.24
CA LEU A 434 -0.62 -24.13 -29.99
C LEU A 434 -1.22 -25.43 -30.56
N LEU A 435 -0.39 -26.36 -31.04
CA LEU A 435 -0.85 -27.70 -31.44
C LEU A 435 -1.42 -28.46 -30.24
N THR A 436 -0.77 -28.35 -29.07
CA THR A 436 -1.27 -28.96 -27.82
C THR A 436 -2.57 -28.30 -27.37
N PHE A 437 -2.70 -26.98 -27.52
CA PHE A 437 -3.94 -26.26 -27.25
C PHE A 437 -5.10 -26.74 -28.14
N LEU A 438 -4.85 -27.03 -29.43
CA LEU A 438 -5.85 -27.63 -30.32
C LEU A 438 -6.38 -28.99 -29.83
N LEU A 439 -5.58 -29.74 -29.07
CA LEU A 439 -5.96 -31.03 -28.48
C LEU A 439 -6.83 -30.91 -27.24
N SER A 440 -7.11 -29.70 -26.76
CA SER A 440 -8.16 -29.48 -25.76
C SER A 440 -9.54 -29.93 -26.26
N ASP A 441 -9.74 -30.03 -27.58
CA ASP A 441 -10.91 -30.64 -28.20
C ASP A 441 -10.54 -31.91 -29.00
N SER A 442 -11.09 -33.05 -28.59
CA SER A 442 -10.82 -34.35 -29.21
C SER A 442 -11.17 -34.44 -30.71
N ARG A 443 -12.05 -33.57 -31.23
CA ARG A 443 -12.40 -33.55 -32.66
C ARG A 443 -11.22 -33.10 -33.55
N ASN A 444 -10.22 -32.44 -32.96
CA ASN A 444 -9.03 -31.99 -33.67
C ASN A 444 -7.88 -33.01 -33.68
N THR A 445 -7.95 -34.09 -32.90
CA THR A 445 -6.81 -35.02 -32.69
C THR A 445 -6.23 -35.56 -33.99
N GLU A 446 -7.06 -36.04 -34.91
CA GLU A 446 -6.57 -36.60 -36.18
C GLU A 446 -5.98 -35.52 -37.09
N LYS A 447 -6.60 -34.33 -37.15
CA LYS A 447 -6.07 -33.19 -37.92
C LYS A 447 -4.72 -32.72 -37.37
N VAL A 448 -4.60 -32.61 -36.06
CA VAL A 448 -3.34 -32.24 -35.39
C VAL A 448 -2.26 -33.30 -35.62
N ARG A 449 -2.61 -34.59 -35.59
CA ARG A 449 -1.68 -35.70 -35.92
C ARG A 449 -1.17 -35.58 -37.35
N GLN A 450 -2.06 -35.31 -38.30
CA GLN A 450 -1.71 -35.11 -39.71
C GLN A 450 -0.82 -33.88 -39.91
N LEU A 451 -1.19 -32.74 -39.33
CA LEU A 451 -0.41 -31.51 -39.40
C LEU A 451 0.98 -31.64 -38.76
N LYS A 452 1.08 -32.26 -37.58
CA LYS A 452 2.38 -32.56 -36.95
C LYS A 452 3.26 -33.39 -37.88
N SER A 453 2.72 -34.46 -38.46
CA SER A 453 3.44 -35.29 -39.44
C SER A 453 3.88 -34.50 -40.67
N GLU A 454 3.00 -33.67 -41.24
CA GLU A 454 3.31 -32.80 -42.38
C GLU A 454 4.44 -31.83 -42.05
N LEU A 455 4.36 -31.11 -40.93
CA LEU A 455 5.36 -30.15 -40.49
C LEU A 455 6.72 -30.83 -40.20
N CYS A 456 6.73 -31.99 -39.53
CA CYS A 456 7.97 -32.74 -39.29
C CYS A 456 8.63 -33.23 -40.58
N LYS A 457 7.85 -33.63 -41.60
CA LYS A 457 8.38 -34.02 -42.92
C LYS A 457 8.97 -32.81 -43.65
N THR A 458 8.21 -31.71 -43.73
CA THR A 458 8.61 -30.47 -44.39
C THR A 458 9.87 -29.87 -43.77
N TYR A 459 9.97 -29.89 -42.44
CA TYR A 459 11.08 -29.34 -41.67
C TYR A 459 12.01 -30.40 -41.08
N SER A 460 12.19 -31.53 -41.77
CA SER A 460 12.98 -32.70 -41.31
C SER A 460 14.43 -32.37 -40.93
N ARG A 461 14.99 -31.27 -41.43
CA ARG A 461 16.35 -30.79 -41.11
C ARG A 461 16.43 -29.89 -39.86
N ARG A 462 15.33 -29.71 -39.12
CA ARG A 462 15.25 -28.84 -37.92
C ARG A 462 15.13 -29.69 -36.64
N PRO A 463 16.23 -30.21 -36.06
CA PRO A 463 16.18 -31.15 -34.95
C PRO A 463 15.54 -30.56 -33.68
N ALA A 464 15.73 -29.26 -33.42
CA ALA A 464 15.07 -28.59 -32.30
C ALA A 464 13.55 -28.59 -32.44
N LEU A 465 13.01 -28.38 -33.65
CA LEU A 465 11.57 -28.46 -33.91
C LEU A 465 11.04 -29.88 -33.67
N LEU A 466 11.77 -30.89 -34.16
CA LEU A 466 11.40 -32.29 -33.95
C LEU A 466 11.34 -32.65 -32.45
N ASN A 467 12.28 -32.13 -31.66
CA ASN A 467 12.30 -32.31 -30.21
C ASN A 467 11.05 -31.69 -29.56
N GLU A 468 10.76 -30.41 -29.80
CA GLU A 468 9.58 -29.77 -29.22
C GLU A 468 8.27 -30.46 -29.65
N PHE A 469 8.17 -30.90 -30.92
CA PHE A 469 6.97 -31.57 -31.41
C PHE A 469 6.81 -32.99 -30.86
N SER A 470 7.90 -33.65 -30.48
CA SER A 470 7.86 -34.98 -29.84
C SER A 470 7.15 -34.97 -28.49
N GLN A 471 7.12 -33.82 -27.82
CA GLN A 471 6.50 -33.62 -26.51
C GLN A 471 4.97 -33.42 -26.59
N ILE A 472 4.39 -33.26 -27.78
CA ILE A 472 2.93 -33.08 -27.96
C ILE A 472 2.21 -34.41 -27.66
N PRO A 473 1.25 -34.45 -26.72
CA PRO A 473 0.55 -35.67 -26.29
C PRO A 473 -0.54 -36.07 -27.30
N LEU A 474 -0.25 -37.05 -28.19
CA LEU A 474 -1.11 -37.45 -29.31
C LEU A 474 -1.42 -38.95 -29.38
#